data_AF-A0AAD9QYT7-F1
#
_entry.id   AF-A0AAD9QYT7-F1
#
_cell.length_a   1.000
_cell.length_b   1.000
_cell.length_c   1.000
_cell.angle_alpha   90.00
_cell.angle_beta   90.00
_cell.angle_gamma   90.00
#
_symmetry.space_group_name_H-M   'P 1'
#
loop_
_entity.id
_entity.type
_entity.pdbx_description
1 polymer ?
#
loop_
_entity_poly.entity_id
_entity_poly.type
_entity_poly.pdbx_seq_one_letter_code
_entity_poly.pdbx_strand_id
1 'polypeptide(L)'
;MTAKDQGSPTGITITWDAPRDQGIYTPSYYHVAYETISDAGRPVLNSSRFSLNVSANSRQLPLDGLETYTTCKIKVESDGLDGKVQNSKVLFGGLYVSLIQVAMNTFNAIETFQPA
;
A
#
# COMPACT_ATOMS: atom_id res chain seq x y z
N MET A 1 -10.17 4.22 4.10
CA MET A 1 -9.07 3.50 3.41
C MET A 1 -7.96 4.49 3.13
N THR A 2 -6.74 4.17 3.52
CA THR A 2 -5.54 4.99 3.29
C THR A 2 -4.36 4.08 2.96
N ALA A 3 -3.33 4.59 2.27
CA ALA A 3 -2.05 3.92 2.11
C ALA A 3 -0.95 4.84 2.65
N LYS A 4 -0.02 4.28 3.42
CA LYS A 4 1.10 5.01 4.03
C LYS A 4 2.38 4.22 3.87
N ASP A 5 3.48 4.88 3.55
CA ASP A 5 4.82 4.29 3.41
C ASP A 5 5.50 3.96 4.75
N GLN A 6 4.99 4.48 5.87
CA GLN A 6 5.57 4.30 7.22
C GLN A 6 7.08 4.60 7.30
N GLY A 7 7.60 5.48 6.43
CA GLY A 7 9.03 5.78 6.34
C GLY A 7 9.88 4.69 5.64
N SER A 8 9.24 3.68 5.05
CA SER A 8 9.91 2.69 4.21
C SER A 8 10.05 3.23 2.77
N PRO A 9 11.24 3.15 2.16
CA PRO A 9 11.43 3.51 0.75
C PRO A 9 10.90 2.45 -0.23
N THR A 10 10.55 1.26 0.26
CA THR A 10 10.19 0.08 -0.55
C THR A 10 8.95 -0.65 -0.06
N GLY A 11 8.18 -0.04 0.85
CA GLY A 11 6.99 -0.66 1.41
C GLY A 11 5.86 0.33 1.68
N ILE A 12 4.62 -0.09 1.43
CA ILE A 12 3.41 0.65 1.78
C ILE A 12 2.49 -0.22 2.63
N THR A 13 1.94 0.34 3.68
CA THR A 13 0.86 -0.28 4.45
C THR A 13 -0.46 0.31 4.02
N ILE A 14 -1.32 -0.55 3.47
CA ILE A 14 -2.71 -0.24 3.14
C ILE A 14 -3.53 -0.45 4.41
N THR A 15 -4.42 0.47 4.73
CA THR A 15 -5.35 0.36 5.86
C THR A 15 -6.78 0.69 5.43
N TRP A 16 -7.77 0.03 6.02
CA TRP A 16 -9.18 0.30 5.77
C TRP A 16 -10.01 0.12 7.02
N ASP A 17 -11.11 0.87 7.09
CA ASP A 17 -12.08 0.79 8.18
C ASP A 17 -13.04 -0.38 7.96
N ALA A 18 -13.64 -0.85 9.04
CA ALA A 18 -14.75 -1.78 8.92
C ALA A 18 -15.94 -1.13 8.18
N PRO A 19 -16.77 -1.92 7.49
CA PRO A 19 -18.08 -1.46 7.02
C PRO A 19 -18.87 -0.86 8.20
N ARG A 20 -19.54 0.29 7.99
CA ARG A 20 -20.30 0.97 9.05
C ARG A 20 -21.50 0.16 9.54
N ASP A 21 -22.07 -0.69 8.69
CA ASP A 21 -23.30 -1.45 8.97
C ASP A 21 -23.02 -2.89 9.42
N GLN A 22 -22.18 -3.06 10.45
CA GLN A 22 -21.84 -4.38 10.99
C GLN A 22 -23.03 -5.17 11.57
N GLY A 23 -24.16 -4.51 11.86
CA GLY A 23 -25.35 -5.16 12.43
C GLY A 23 -26.13 -6.05 11.44
N ILE A 24 -25.94 -5.83 10.13
CA ILE A 24 -26.58 -6.60 9.06
C ILE A 24 -25.51 -7.33 8.21
N TYR A 25 -24.29 -6.81 8.18
CA TYR A 25 -23.26 -7.23 7.25
C TYR A 25 -21.92 -7.50 7.94
N THR A 26 -21.75 -8.76 8.33
CA THR A 26 -20.45 -9.29 8.77
C THR A 26 -19.70 -9.81 7.55
N PRO A 27 -18.57 -9.18 7.14
CA PRO A 27 -17.78 -9.71 6.05
C PRO A 27 -17.13 -11.05 6.42
N SER A 28 -17.01 -11.96 5.46
CA SER A 28 -16.32 -13.25 5.66
C SER A 28 -14.81 -13.12 5.47
N TYR A 29 -14.41 -12.27 4.52
CA TYR A 29 -13.03 -11.90 4.22
C TYR A 29 -13.03 -10.58 3.43
N TYR A 30 -11.86 -9.96 3.28
CA TYR A 30 -11.64 -8.90 2.30
C TYR A 30 -10.85 -9.44 1.12
N HIS A 31 -11.26 -9.07 -0.08
CA HIS A 31 -10.50 -9.27 -1.30
C HIS A 31 -9.69 -8.00 -1.58
N VAL A 32 -8.36 -8.10 -1.52
CA VAL A 32 -7.46 -6.99 -1.82
C VAL A 32 -6.77 -7.26 -3.13
N ALA A 33 -6.94 -6.37 -4.09
CA ALA A 33 -6.25 -6.41 -5.38
C ALA A 33 -5.37 -5.17 -5.54
N TYR A 34 -4.17 -5.34 -6.05
CA TYR A 34 -3.30 -4.21 -6.39
C TYR A 34 -2.60 -4.41 -7.73
N GLU A 35 -2.34 -3.28 -8.37
CA GLU A 35 -1.71 -3.19 -9.68
C GLU A 35 -0.70 -2.05 -9.66
N THR A 36 0.54 -2.33 -10.05
CA THR A 36 1.56 -1.28 -10.23
C THR A 36 1.29 -0.54 -11.53
N ILE A 37 0.96 0.74 -11.42
CA ILE A 37 0.67 1.61 -12.58
C ILE A 37 1.87 2.47 -12.97
N SER A 38 2.78 2.69 -12.02
CA SER A 38 4.07 3.34 -12.25
C SER A 38 5.13 2.70 -11.40
N ASP A 39 6.32 2.52 -11.99
CA ASP A 39 7.51 1.98 -11.36
C ASP A 39 8.68 2.94 -11.63
N ALA A 40 9.46 3.28 -10.61
CA ALA A 40 10.52 4.29 -10.66
C ALA A 40 10.10 5.61 -11.33
N GLY A 41 8.85 6.05 -11.10
CA GLY A 41 8.29 7.28 -11.70
C GLY A 41 7.94 7.19 -13.19
N ARG A 42 8.01 5.99 -13.80
CA ARG A 42 7.63 5.75 -15.19
C ARG A 42 6.34 4.94 -15.26
N PRO A 43 5.45 5.16 -16.25
CA PRO A 43 4.27 4.32 -16.44
C PRO A 43 4.66 2.88 -16.76
N VAL A 44 3.99 1.92 -16.15
CA VAL A 44 4.16 0.49 -16.48
C VAL A 44 3.12 0.09 -17.52
N LEU A 45 3.58 -0.38 -18.68
CA LEU A 45 2.70 -0.80 -19.80
C LEU A 45 2.13 -2.22 -19.62
N ASN A 46 2.87 -3.09 -18.94
CA ASN A 46 2.48 -4.48 -18.65
C ASN A 46 2.44 -4.69 -17.14
N SER A 47 1.43 -4.14 -16.49
CA SER A 47 1.26 -4.24 -15.05
C SER A 47 0.82 -5.65 -14.64
N SER A 48 1.52 -6.25 -13.68
CA SER A 48 1.03 -7.46 -13.02
C SER A 48 -0.03 -7.08 -11.99
N ARG A 49 -1.16 -7.80 -12.02
CA ARG A 49 -2.21 -7.71 -11.01
C ARG A 49 -2.02 -8.80 -9.98
N PHE A 50 -2.00 -8.40 -8.71
CA PHE A 50 -1.95 -9.30 -7.59
C PHE A 50 -3.26 -9.19 -6.82
N SER A 51 -3.76 -10.33 -6.34
CA SER A 51 -4.94 -10.38 -5.48
C SER A 51 -4.72 -11.35 -4.33
N LEU A 52 -5.25 -10.99 -3.16
CA LEU A 52 -5.14 -11.77 -1.95
C LEU A 52 -6.44 -11.65 -1.13
N ASN A 53 -6.88 -12.77 -0.57
CA ASN A 53 -7.95 -12.79 0.42
C ASN A 53 -7.33 -12.64 1.82
N VAL A 54 -7.82 -11.67 2.59
CA VAL A 54 -7.40 -11.44 3.97
C VAL A 54 -8.57 -11.60 4.92
N SER A 55 -8.29 -12.01 6.16
CA SER A 55 -9.32 -12.22 7.19
C SER A 55 -10.26 -11.02 7.35
N ALA A 56 -11.53 -11.28 7.65
CA ALA A 56 -12.51 -10.25 8.00
C ALA A 56 -12.13 -9.39 9.23
N ASN A 57 -11.19 -9.87 10.05
CA ASN A 57 -10.66 -9.12 11.18
C ASN A 57 -9.47 -8.23 10.79
N SER A 58 -8.87 -8.45 9.63
CA SER A 58 -7.77 -7.63 9.13
C SER A 58 -8.26 -6.23 8.73
N ARG A 59 -7.48 -5.22 9.10
CA ARG A 59 -7.71 -3.81 8.74
C ARG A 59 -6.51 -3.19 8.05
N GLN A 60 -5.46 -3.99 7.84
CA GLN A 60 -4.22 -3.57 7.21
C GLN A 60 -3.62 -4.69 6.37
N LEU A 61 -2.87 -4.29 5.34
CA LEU A 61 -2.05 -5.16 4.50
C LEU A 61 -0.74 -4.43 4.19
N PRO A 62 0.42 -4.91 4.68
CA PRO A 62 1.72 -4.44 4.20
C PRO A 62 1.97 -4.98 2.79
N LEU A 63 2.45 -4.11 1.91
CA LEU A 63 3.01 -4.44 0.61
C LEU A 63 4.50 -4.06 0.64
N ASP A 64 5.36 -5.06 0.61
CA ASP A 64 6.81 -4.91 0.70
C ASP A 64 7.49 -5.23 -0.65
N GLY A 65 8.75 -4.85 -0.78
CA GLY A 65 9.56 -5.15 -1.97
C GLY A 65 9.14 -4.33 -3.21
N LEU A 66 8.50 -3.19 -2.99
CA LEU A 66 8.19 -2.25 -4.06
C LEU A 66 9.44 -1.42 -4.38
N GLU A 67 9.60 -1.08 -5.65
CA GLU A 67 10.65 -0.17 -6.08
C GLU A 67 10.35 1.26 -5.61
N THR A 68 11.39 2.07 -5.50
CA THR A 68 11.26 3.48 -5.10
C THR A 68 10.45 4.25 -6.16
N TYR A 69 9.59 5.20 -5.76
CA TYR A 69 8.69 5.93 -6.68
C TYR A 69 7.64 5.05 -7.38
N THR A 70 7.37 3.87 -6.83
CA THR A 70 6.26 3.03 -7.28
C THR A 70 4.92 3.65 -6.91
N THR A 71 3.99 3.67 -7.86
CA THR A 71 2.57 3.97 -7.61
C THR A 71 1.73 2.75 -7.92
N CYS A 72 0.94 2.33 -6.93
CA CYS A 72 0.01 1.22 -7.05
C CYS A 72 -1.44 1.73 -7.04
N LYS A 73 -2.27 1.17 -7.92
CA LYS A 73 -3.72 1.22 -7.80
C LYS A 73 -4.15 0.04 -6.94
N ILE A 74 -4.85 0.32 -5.85
CA ILE A 74 -5.24 -0.68 -4.86
C ILE A 74 -6.76 -0.66 -4.76
N LYS A 75 -7.37 -1.84 -4.74
CA LYS A 75 -8.80 -2.05 -4.53
C LYS A 75 -9.00 -2.98 -3.34
N VAL A 76 -9.86 -2.60 -2.41
CA VAL A 76 -10.27 -3.44 -1.29
C VAL A 76 -11.77 -3.66 -1.41
N GLU A 77 -12.17 -4.92 -1.46
CA GLU A 77 -13.54 -5.38 -1.50
C GLU A 77 -13.86 -6.19 -0.25
N SER A 78 -15.07 -6.03 0.30
CA SER A 78 -15.57 -6.87 1.38
C SER A 78 -16.63 -7.81 0.84
N ASP A 79 -16.43 -9.11 1.02
CA ASP A 79 -17.39 -10.12 0.60
C ASP A 79 -18.26 -10.52 1.79
N GLY A 80 -19.58 -10.47 1.57
CA GLY A 80 -20.56 -10.98 2.52
C GLY A 80 -20.53 -12.50 2.62
N LEU A 81 -21.23 -13.04 3.61
CA LEU A 81 -21.48 -14.49 3.73
C LEU A 81 -22.26 -15.05 2.51
N ASP A 82 -22.94 -14.20 1.75
CA ASP A 82 -23.65 -14.52 0.52
C ASP A 82 -22.76 -14.50 -0.73
N GLY A 83 -21.45 -14.27 -0.57
CA GLY A 83 -20.47 -14.21 -1.67
C GLY A 83 -20.62 -12.98 -2.56
N LYS A 84 -21.44 -12.00 -2.17
CA LYS A 84 -21.58 -10.75 -2.91
C LYS A 84 -20.57 -9.73 -2.39
N VAL A 85 -19.99 -8.97 -3.31
CA VAL A 85 -19.20 -7.78 -3.00
C VAL A 85 -20.14 -6.73 -2.42
N GLN A 86 -19.88 -6.30 -1.19
CA GLN A 86 -20.75 -5.34 -0.49
C GLN A 86 -20.15 -3.95 -0.41
N ASN A 87 -18.82 -3.83 -0.36
CA ASN A 87 -18.13 -2.55 -0.39
C ASN A 87 -16.89 -2.68 -1.26
N SER A 88 -16.64 -1.69 -2.10
CA SER A 88 -15.43 -1.57 -2.91
C SER A 88 -14.84 -0.18 -2.71
N LYS A 89 -13.58 -0.10 -2.28
CA LYS A 89 -12.82 1.16 -2.23
C LYS A 89 -11.57 1.05 -3.08
N VAL A 90 -11.29 2.09 -3.85
CA VAL A 90 -10.08 2.21 -4.67
C VAL A 90 -9.24 3.36 -4.14
N LEU A 91 -7.93 3.16 -4.07
CA LEU A 91 -6.96 4.17 -3.68
C LEU A 91 -5.69 4.05 -4.53
N PHE A 92 -5.00 5.16 -4.71
CA PHE A 92 -3.68 5.20 -5.33
C PHE A 92 -2.65 5.48 -4.22
N GLY A 93 -1.73 4.55 -4.00
CA GLY A 93 -0.65 4.67 -3.02
C GLY A 93 0.67 4.76 -3.74
N GLY A 94 1.45 5.81 -3.48
CA GLY A 94 2.77 6.03 -4.07
C GLY A 94 3.85 6.10 -3.00
N LEU A 95 5.00 5.48 -3.27
CA LEU A 95 6.23 5.68 -2.49
C LEU A 95 6.86 6.99 -2.93
N TYR A 96 6.88 8.00 -2.06
CA TYR A 96 7.65 9.21 -2.31
C TYR A 96 8.83 9.22 -1.37
N VAL A 97 10.05 9.13 -1.91
CA VAL A 97 11.21 9.46 -1.08
C VAL A 97 11.15 10.95 -0.84
N SER A 98 10.87 11.35 0.40
CA SER A 98 11.15 12.71 0.81
C SER A 98 12.64 12.96 0.57
N LEU A 99 12.97 13.84 -0.38
CA LEU A 99 14.35 14.25 -0.70
C LEU A 99 15.15 14.65 0.57
N ILE A 100 14.43 15.03 1.63
CA ILE A 100 14.94 15.34 2.96
C ILE A 100 15.69 14.15 3.60
N GLN A 101 15.19 12.91 3.48
CA GLN A 101 15.82 11.74 4.12
C GLN A 101 17.11 11.33 3.40
N VAL A 102 17.14 11.44 2.07
CA VAL A 102 18.34 11.19 1.26
C VAL A 102 19.41 12.23 1.57
N ALA A 103 19.03 13.52 1.62
CA ALA A 103 19.97 14.58 1.98
C ALA A 103 20.55 14.38 3.40
N MET A 104 19.74 14.06 4.41
CA MET A 104 20.23 13.81 5.78
C MET A 104 21.17 12.61 5.87
N ASN A 105 20.87 11.50 5.18
CA ASN A 105 21.76 10.34 5.16
C ASN A 105 23.07 10.61 4.41
N THR A 106 23.03 11.40 3.33
CA THR A 106 24.24 11.84 2.62
C THR A 106 25.07 12.79 3.48
N PHE A 107 24.47 13.75 4.19
CA PHE A 107 25.19 14.65 5.09
C PHE A 107 25.83 13.90 6.27
N ASN A 108 25.10 12.99 6.93
CA ASN A 108 25.64 12.20 8.05
C ASN A 108 26.79 11.25 7.62
N ALA A 109 26.75 10.74 6.38
CA ALA A 109 27.82 9.94 5.83
C ALA A 109 29.06 10.76 5.45
N ILE A 110 28.91 12.06 5.15
CA ILE A 110 30.04 12.97 4.86
C ILE A 110 30.69 13.46 6.17
N GLU A 111 29.91 13.72 7.23
CA GLU A 111 30.46 14.13 8.53
C GLU A 111 31.29 13.03 9.22
N THR A 112 31.02 11.76 8.94
CA THR A 112 31.83 10.64 9.44
C THR A 112 33.14 10.41 8.66
N PHE A 113 33.34 11.12 7.53
CA PHE A 113 34.60 11.19 6.79
C PHE A 113 35.31 12.53 7.04
N GLN A 114 35.55 12.88 8.30
CA GLN A 114 36.63 13.84 8.60
C GLN A 114 37.95 13.07 8.64
N PRO A 115 38.89 13.28 7.69
CA PRO A 115 40.23 12.73 7.82
C PRO A 115 40.91 13.36 9.04
N ALA A 116 41.45 12.51 9.92
CA ALA A 116 42.37 12.90 10.98
C ALA A 116 43.74 13.28 10.40
#